data_AF-A0A9E0P235-F1
#
_entry.id   AF-A0A9E0P235-F1
#
_cell.length_a   1.000
_cell.length_b   1.000
_cell.length_c   1.000
_cell.angle_alpha   90.00
_cell.angle_beta   90.00
_cell.angle_gamma   90.00
#
_symmetry.space_group_name_H-M   'P 1'
#
loop_
_entity.id
_entity.type
_entity.pdbx_description
1 polymer ?
#
loop_
_entity_poly.entity_id
_entity_poly.type
_entity_poly.pdbx_seq_one_letter_code
_entity_poly.pdbx_strand_id
1 'polypeptide(L)' 'MCINAVLQKKAKNIVALNVREISSFTDYMLICSGTTDRQVQAVSSAVQE' A
#
# COMPACT_ATOMS: atom_id res chain seq x y z
N MET A 1 4.63 -8.17 7.42
CA MET A 1 4.79 -6.70 7.29
C MET A 1 4.31 -6.27 5.91
N CYS A 2 3.21 -5.53 5.81
CA CYS A 2 2.53 -5.19 4.54
C CYS A 2 3.44 -4.47 3.53
N ILE A 3 4.41 -3.67 4.01
CA ILE A 3 5.40 -2.99 3.16
C ILE A 3 6.23 -3.98 2.33
N ASN A 4 6.59 -5.14 2.89
CA ASN A 4 7.38 -6.13 2.15
C ASN A 4 6.58 -6.75 1.01
N ALA A 5 5.28 -7.00 1.20
CA ALA A 5 4.41 -7.51 0.16
C ALA A 5 4.30 -6.53 -1.03
N VAL A 6 4.14 -5.24 -0.73
CA VAL A 6 4.07 -4.17 -1.74
C VAL A 6 5.41 -4.03 -2.48
N LEU A 7 6.54 -4.12 -1.77
CA LEU A 7 7.88 -4.06 -2.36
C LEU A 7 8.19 -5.27 -3.25
N GLN A 8 7.79 -6.48 -2.84
CA GLN A 8 7.99 -7.70 -3.63
C GLN A 8 7.25 -7.67 -4.97
N LYS A 9 6.12 -6.96 -5.05
CA LYS A 9 5.34 -6.79 -6.30
C LYS A 9 5.77 -5.58 -7.14
N LYS A 10 6.91 -4.96 -6.81
CA LYS A 10 7.51 -3.81 -7.54
C LYS A 10 6.52 -2.63 -7.69
N ALA A 11 5.69 -2.38 -6.69
CA ALA A 11 4.81 -1.22 -6.70
C ALA A 11 5.63 0.08 -6.75
N LYS A 12 5.11 1.08 -7.46
CA LYS A 12 5.74 2.39 -7.63
C LYS A 12 5.13 3.40 -6.65
N ASN A 13 5.89 4.45 -6.33
CA ASN A 13 5.44 5.59 -5.52
C ASN A 13 4.78 5.15 -4.20
N ILE A 14 5.49 4.30 -3.44
CA ILE A 14 5.04 3.86 -2.12
C ILE A 14 5.24 5.02 -1.14
N VAL A 15 4.14 5.55 -0.62
CA VAL A 15 4.12 6.65 0.36
C VAL A 15 3.31 6.22 1.57
N ALA A 16 3.88 6.36 2.76
CA ALA A 16 3.16 6.18 4.02
C ALA A 16 2.74 7.56 4.54
N LEU A 17 1.44 7.82 4.56
CA LEU A 17 0.85 8.99 5.21
C LEU A 17 0.58 8.67 6.68
N ASN A 18 1.11 9.49 7.58
CA ASN A 18 0.70 9.50 8.98
C ASN A 18 -0.54 10.40 9.10
N VAL A 19 -1.68 9.79 9.43
CA VAL A 19 -2.97 10.48 9.55
C VAL A 19 -3.52 10.45 10.97
N ARG A 20 -2.76 9.91 11.94
CA ARG A 20 -3.15 9.81 13.35
C ARG A 20 -3.62 11.14 13.97
N GLU A 21 -3.02 12.26 13.56
CA GLU A 21 -3.37 13.59 14.08
C GLU A 21 -4.55 14.25 13.35
N ILE A 22 -4.97 13.68 12.23
CA ILE A 22 -5.98 14.26 11.32
C ILE A 22 -7.25 13.40 11.29
N SER A 23 -7.14 12.10 11.58
CA SER A 23 -8.21 11.12 11.49
C SER A 23 -8.15 10.14 12.65
N SER A 24 -9.30 9.89 13.29
CA SER A 24 -9.47 8.81 14.28
C SER A 24 -9.77 7.45 13.64
N PHE A 25 -9.83 7.37 12.31
CA PHE A 25 -10.16 6.14 11.60
C PHE A 25 -8.96 5.18 11.50
N THR A 26 -7.77 5.71 11.22
CA THR A 26 -6.52 4.94 11.12
C THR A 26 -5.33 5.81 11.51
N ASP A 27 -4.26 5.18 11.98
CA ASP A 27 -3.01 5.86 12.30
C ASP A 27 -2.16 6.14 11.04
N TYR A 28 -2.16 5.21 10.09
CA TYR A 28 -1.35 5.26 8.88
C TYR A 28 -2.14 4.83 7.66
N MET A 29 -1.85 5.47 6.53
CA MET A 29 -2.38 5.12 5.22
C MET A 29 -1.21 4.88 4.26
N LEU A 30 -1.21 3.74 3.58
CA LEU A 30 -0.20 3.41 2.57
C LEU A 30 -0.78 3.65 1.18
N ILE A 31 -0.14 4.52 0.42
CA ILE A 31 -0.48 4.80 -0.98
C ILE A 31 0.60 4.16 -1.84
N CYS A 32 0.21 3.42 -2.86
CA CYS A 32 1.12 2.85 -3.85
C CYS A 32 0.44 2.78 -5.21
N SER A 33 1.23 2.77 -6.28
CA SER A 33 0.74 2.72 -7.66
C SER A 33 1.24 1.46 -8.37
N GLY A 34 0.36 0.81 -9.13
CA GLY A 34 0.72 -0.22 -10.10
C GLY A 34 0.77 0.37 -11.51
N THR A 35 1.60 -0.19 -12.38
CA THR A 35 1.69 0.24 -13.78
C THR A 35 0.60 -0.40 -14.65
N THR A 36 -0.03 -1.49 -14.16
CA THR A 36 -1.14 -2.18 -14.83
C THR A 36 -2.17 -2.64 -13.79
N ASP A 37 -3.41 -2.83 -14.21
CA ASP A 37 -4.49 -3.31 -13.33
C ASP A 37 -4.16 -4.67 -12.71
N ARG A 38 -3.53 -5.57 -13.47
CA ARG A 38 -3.04 -6.86 -12.98
C ARG A 38 -2.01 -6.69 -11.86
N GLN A 39 -1.13 -5.71 -11.98
CA GLN A 39 -0.14 -5.43 -10.94
C GLN A 39 -0.81 -4.86 -9.69
N VAL A 40 -1.78 -3.96 -9.84
CA VAL A 40 -2.57 -3.40 -8.73
C VAL A 40 -3.26 -4.53 -7.97
N GLN A 41 -3.94 -5.45 -8.67
CA GLN A 41 -4.58 -6.61 -8.06
C GLN A 41 -3.57 -7.54 -7.34
N ALA A 42 -2.41 -7.79 -7.96
CA ALA A 42 -1.38 -8.63 -7.33
C ALA A 42 -0.80 -7.99 -6.05
N VAL A 43 -0.71 -6.66 -5.99
CA VAL A 43 -0.30 -5.92 -4.79
C VAL A 43 -1.38 -6.00 -3.73
N SER A 44 -2.65 -5.75 -4.07
CA SER A 44 -3.75 -5.80 -3.10
C SER A 44 -3.91 -7.19 -2.50
N SER A 45 -3.85 -8.24 -3.32
CA SER A 45 -3.92 -9.62 -2.85
C SER A 45 -2.77 -9.96 -1.91
N ALA A 46 -1.55 -9.51 -2.21
CA ALA A 46 -0.39 -9.77 -1.36
C ALA A 46 -0.42 -9.00 -0.01
N VAL A 47 -1.19 -7.92 0.09
CA VAL A 47 -1.39 -7.17 1.35
C VAL A 47 -2.49 -7.76 2.22
N GLN A 48 -3.45 -8.46 1.60
CA GLN A 48 -4.58 -9.09 2.28
C GLN A 48 -4.22 -10.46 2.89
N GLU A 49 -3.09 -11.04 2.46
CA GLU A 49 -2.51 -12.31 2.93
C GLU A 49 -1.54 -12.09 4.10
#